data_AF-A0A7R7BYZ7-F1
#
_entry.id   AF-A0A7R7BYZ7-F1
#
_cell.length_a   1.000
_cell.length_b   1.000
_cell.length_c   1.000
_cell.angle_alpha   90.00
_cell.angle_beta   90.00
_cell.angle_gamma   90.00
#
_symmetry.space_group_name_H-M   'P 1'
#
loop_
_entity.id
_entity.type
_entity.pdbx_description
1 polymer ?
#
loop_
_entity_poly.entity_id
_entity_poly.type
_entity_poly.pdbx_seq_one_letter_code
_entity_poly.pdbx_strand_id
1 'polypeptide(L)'
;MSRVLMRNLEDFENPRIVELRDGLYGASFFLMKLLPARFILERAVEQGLLKTGANICDSSSGNFGLALAMLCAQYGYKLTLVSDSALDRHLHTRLAQLNVHLDVVDKPARGGGFQQARLNRLSVYLKEIPGSYWPSHHSNPDNPLAYAKLAELLIERVGKIDCLVGPVGSGGSMCGTSKYLRVPFPGLHTIGVDSPKSGLFGQPGSKRHLSGLEGSIVPSNVDHRHFDEVHWLTPAEAFHVTRQLHRDHGLFMGPTSGAAYGVANWWSQKNPGKKVVAIFPDEGHRYVETVYNEDRLASVSGWLQSMREDPAAVAAPTEKLTGWSYFAWGRRTRDEVLCSPMDHARGRSFLRSSSGTRLPSQSIKQNPLEPIGGAHGRAITPTSEACYATLRALSRFDDAAVVHLKLDPEQEQFVDPLHVVFSELRNSTCSEFEHPFSIVVSEEAVGFFVLREKKAVPEWAPPGAITLHSLRVGPAYQCSGYGKAAMRLAAEWILTTRPAAVSLMLAVNVRNIMARKVYLKSGFRDTGATYCGSVGTQNIFEYILGHEC
;
A
#
# COMPACT_ATOMS: atom_id res chain seq x y z
N MET A 1 7.24 -27.47 6.98
CA MET A 1 7.57 -26.54 8.08
C MET A 1 6.70 -25.31 7.93
N SER A 2 5.92 -24.95 8.96
CA SER A 2 4.79 -24.00 8.87
C SER A 2 5.21 -22.55 9.08
N ARG A 3 4.39 -21.62 8.58
CA ARG A 3 4.44 -20.13 8.67
C ARG A 3 4.65 -19.52 10.06
N VAL A 4 4.78 -20.32 11.11
CA VAL A 4 4.85 -19.85 12.50
C VAL A 4 6.15 -19.11 12.82
N LEU A 5 7.19 -19.26 11.97
CA LEU A 5 8.50 -18.71 12.27
C LEU A 5 8.58 -17.18 12.27
N MET A 6 7.76 -16.43 11.52
CA MET A 6 7.98 -14.98 11.29
C MET A 6 7.06 -13.96 12.00
N ARG A 7 6.38 -14.35 13.10
CA ARG A 7 5.37 -13.46 13.74
C ARG A 7 5.85 -12.61 14.90
N ASN A 8 7.00 -12.88 15.51
CA ASN A 8 7.35 -12.25 16.80
C ASN A 8 7.71 -10.75 16.70
N LEU A 9 7.82 -10.18 15.48
CA LEU A 9 8.07 -8.73 15.29
C LEU A 9 6.87 -7.95 14.73
N GLU A 10 5.71 -8.59 14.54
CA GLU A 10 4.54 -7.90 13.96
C GLU A 10 4.11 -6.68 14.77
N ASP A 11 4.30 -6.71 16.10
CA ASP A 11 4.01 -5.59 17.01
C ASP A 11 4.93 -4.38 16.76
N PHE A 12 6.14 -4.58 16.24
CA PHE A 12 7.09 -3.51 15.92
C PHE A 12 6.91 -2.94 14.51
N GLU A 13 6.05 -3.55 13.70
CA GLU A 13 5.81 -3.16 12.30
C GLU A 13 4.63 -2.24 12.12
N ASN A 14 3.65 -2.28 13.03
CA ASN A 14 2.46 -1.45 12.91
C ASN A 14 2.78 -0.04 13.43
N PRO A 15 2.31 1.02 12.75
CA PRO A 15 2.43 2.36 13.29
C PRO A 15 1.44 2.56 14.43
N ARG A 16 1.82 3.42 15.37
CA ARG A 16 0.84 4.11 16.23
C ARG A 16 0.15 5.17 15.39
N ILE A 17 -1.17 5.12 15.29
CA ILE A 17 -1.96 6.19 14.65
C ILE A 17 -2.27 7.23 15.72
N VAL A 18 -1.78 8.45 15.53
CA VAL A 18 -1.89 9.55 16.51
C VAL A 18 -2.62 10.71 15.84
N GLU A 19 -3.69 11.19 16.44
CA GLU A 19 -4.32 12.45 16.04
C GLU A 19 -3.53 13.62 16.65
N LEU A 20 -2.92 14.44 15.79
CA LEU A 20 -2.08 15.58 16.20
C LEU A 20 -2.92 16.83 16.41
N ARG A 21 -4.01 16.95 15.64
CA ARG A 21 -5.08 17.94 15.78
C ARG A 21 -6.28 17.46 14.96
N ASP A 22 -7.39 18.18 15.05
CA ASP A 22 -8.59 17.88 14.26
C ASP A 22 -8.27 17.71 12.76
N GLY A 23 -8.49 16.51 12.26
CA GLY A 23 -8.25 16.13 10.86
C GLY A 23 -6.79 15.88 10.45
N LEU A 24 -5.79 16.02 11.33
CA LEU A 24 -4.38 15.70 11.03
C LEU A 24 -3.89 14.54 11.88
N TYR A 25 -3.52 13.45 11.22
CA TYR A 25 -3.04 12.22 11.84
C TYR A 25 -1.59 11.94 11.45
N GLY A 26 -0.84 11.33 12.37
CA GLY A 26 0.49 10.77 12.15
C GLY A 26 0.47 9.25 12.25
N ALA A 27 1.01 8.55 11.25
CA ALA A 27 1.32 7.12 11.31
C ALA A 27 2.76 6.93 11.81
N SER A 28 2.92 6.77 13.12
CA SER A 28 4.20 6.76 13.83
C SER A 28 4.80 5.36 13.96
N PHE A 29 5.81 5.06 13.15
CA PHE A 29 6.51 3.79 13.22
C PHE A 29 7.69 3.82 14.20
N PHE A 30 7.91 2.69 14.88
CA PHE A 30 9.19 2.40 15.53
C PHE A 30 10.30 2.25 14.47
N LEU A 31 10.08 1.34 13.52
CA LEU A 31 10.97 1.09 12.39
C LEU A 31 10.17 0.61 11.17
N MET A 32 9.72 1.54 10.32
CA MET A 32 8.85 1.24 9.17
C MET A 32 9.45 0.21 8.20
N LYS A 33 10.79 0.10 8.14
CA LYS A 33 11.47 -0.81 7.22
C LYS A 33 11.39 -2.29 7.62
N LEU A 34 10.95 -2.63 8.84
CA LEU A 34 10.63 -4.02 9.22
C LEU A 34 9.52 -4.59 8.35
N LEU A 35 8.47 -3.80 8.09
CA LEU A 35 7.31 -4.22 7.31
C LEU A 35 7.68 -4.76 5.90
N PRO A 36 8.34 -3.98 5.01
CA PRO A 36 8.73 -4.48 3.70
C PRO A 36 9.85 -5.53 3.78
N ALA A 37 10.77 -5.43 4.74
CA ALA A 37 11.83 -6.43 4.88
C ALA A 37 11.25 -7.80 5.19
N ARG A 38 10.37 -7.92 6.21
CA ARG A 38 9.72 -9.18 6.55
C ARG A 38 8.91 -9.70 5.38
N PHE A 39 8.08 -8.86 4.77
CA PHE A 39 7.24 -9.28 3.64
C PHE A 39 8.07 -9.83 2.47
N ILE A 40 9.18 -9.17 2.10
CA ILE A 40 10.10 -9.66 1.07
C ILE A 40 10.71 -11.01 1.45
N LEU A 41 11.19 -11.17 2.68
CA LEU A 41 11.80 -12.44 3.11
C LEU A 41 10.78 -13.58 3.18
N GLU A 42 9.56 -13.31 3.66
CA GLU A 42 8.47 -14.29 3.66
C GLU A 42 8.12 -14.75 2.25
N ARG A 43 8.00 -13.81 1.30
CA ARG A 43 7.76 -14.10 -0.12
C ARG A 43 8.87 -14.94 -0.70
N ALA A 44 10.13 -14.61 -0.40
CA ALA A 44 11.29 -15.36 -0.85
C ALA A 44 11.30 -16.81 -0.31
N VAL A 45 10.89 -17.02 0.95
CA VAL A 45 10.73 -18.35 1.52
C VAL A 45 9.57 -19.10 0.86
N GLU A 46 8.42 -18.45 0.67
CA GLU A 46 7.24 -19.03 0.01
C GLU A 46 7.54 -19.47 -1.43
N GLN A 47 8.43 -18.75 -2.12
CA GLN A 47 8.89 -19.05 -3.49
C GLN A 47 10.07 -20.03 -3.54
N GLY A 48 10.63 -20.44 -2.40
CA GLY A 48 11.83 -21.29 -2.34
C GLY A 48 13.14 -20.60 -2.72
N LEU A 49 13.16 -19.26 -2.84
CA LEU A 49 14.34 -18.46 -3.13
C LEU A 49 15.25 -18.27 -1.92
N LEU A 50 14.67 -18.26 -0.70
CA LEU A 50 15.40 -18.14 0.55
C LEU A 50 15.32 -19.43 1.35
N LYS A 51 16.45 -20.14 1.47
CA LYS A 51 16.56 -21.39 2.24
C LYS A 51 16.86 -21.09 3.70
N THR A 52 16.40 -21.94 4.63
CA THR A 52 16.72 -21.86 6.06
C THR A 52 18.22 -21.73 6.30
N GLY A 53 18.64 -20.76 7.11
CA GLY A 53 20.05 -20.54 7.45
C GLY A 53 20.90 -19.93 6.32
N ALA A 54 20.30 -19.60 5.17
CA ALA A 54 21.00 -18.95 4.07
C ALA A 54 21.55 -17.57 4.46
N ASN A 55 22.50 -17.08 3.66
CA ASN A 55 23.02 -15.73 3.81
C ASN A 55 22.13 -14.75 3.04
N ILE A 56 21.76 -13.65 3.68
CA ILE A 56 21.12 -12.52 3.02
C ILE A 56 22.21 -11.50 2.72
N CYS A 57 22.29 -11.04 1.48
CA CYS A 57 23.25 -10.06 1.01
C CYS A 57 22.50 -8.81 0.53
N ASP A 58 22.74 -7.65 1.13
CA ASP A 58 22.14 -6.39 0.66
C ASP A 58 23.14 -5.23 0.76
N SER A 59 22.81 -4.10 0.12
CA SER A 59 23.51 -2.84 0.26
C SER A 59 22.61 -1.79 0.90
N SER A 60 22.91 -1.37 2.13
CA SER A 60 22.13 -0.35 2.83
C SER A 60 23.00 0.48 3.77
N SER A 61 22.67 1.77 3.89
CA SER A 61 23.30 2.71 4.83
C SER A 61 22.31 3.21 5.89
N GLY A 62 21.21 2.48 6.11
CA GLY A 62 20.15 2.94 7.01
C GLY A 62 19.19 1.84 7.45
N ASN A 63 17.94 2.26 7.70
CA ASN A 63 16.94 1.49 8.43
C ASN A 63 16.56 0.14 7.80
N PHE A 64 16.72 -0.04 6.49
CA PHE A 64 16.46 -1.33 5.85
C PHE A 64 17.51 -2.39 6.25
N GLY A 65 18.79 -1.99 6.36
CA GLY A 65 19.85 -2.88 6.86
C GLY A 65 19.62 -3.31 8.31
N LEU A 66 19.15 -2.38 9.17
CA LEU A 66 18.77 -2.70 10.54
C LEU A 66 17.58 -3.67 10.61
N ALA A 67 16.56 -3.43 9.78
CA ALA A 67 15.39 -4.32 9.69
C ALA A 67 15.80 -5.74 9.28
N LEU A 68 16.65 -5.88 8.25
CA LEU A 68 17.21 -7.18 7.88
C LEU A 68 18.00 -7.81 9.03
N ALA A 69 18.85 -7.04 9.72
CA ALA A 69 19.64 -7.56 10.83
C ALA A 69 18.77 -8.13 11.97
N MET A 70 17.70 -7.42 12.33
CA MET A 70 16.73 -7.88 13.34
C MET A 70 16.03 -9.17 12.89
N LEU A 71 15.57 -9.24 11.64
CA LEU A 71 14.90 -10.43 11.09
C LEU A 71 15.88 -11.62 10.96
N CYS A 72 17.13 -11.37 10.57
CA CYS A 72 18.17 -12.39 10.49
C CYS A 72 18.46 -12.99 11.88
N ALA A 73 18.63 -12.14 12.89
CA ALA A 73 18.84 -12.57 14.27
C ALA A 73 17.67 -13.42 14.79
N GLN A 74 16.44 -13.05 14.44
CA GLN A 74 15.25 -13.77 14.88
C GLN A 74 15.02 -15.10 14.16
N TYR A 75 15.32 -15.17 12.85
CA TYR A 75 15.00 -16.33 12.01
C TYR A 75 16.21 -17.20 11.68
N GLY A 76 17.37 -16.90 12.27
CA GLY A 76 18.59 -17.68 12.10
C GLY A 76 19.20 -17.57 10.70
N TYR A 77 19.03 -16.43 10.01
CA TYR A 77 19.75 -16.14 8.77
C TYR A 77 21.07 -15.44 9.07
N LYS A 78 22.04 -15.58 8.17
CA LYS A 78 23.26 -14.76 8.18
C LYS A 78 22.99 -13.47 7.40
N LEU A 79 23.60 -12.36 7.80
CA LEU A 79 23.51 -11.10 7.05
C LEU A 79 24.91 -10.62 6.66
N THR A 80 25.11 -10.42 5.36
CA THR A 80 26.20 -9.65 4.79
C THR A 80 25.64 -8.32 4.31
N LEU A 81 26.09 -7.21 4.91
CA LEU A 81 25.61 -5.88 4.59
C LEU A 81 26.74 -5.01 4.06
N VAL A 82 26.57 -4.52 2.84
CA VAL A 82 27.50 -3.55 2.25
C VAL A 82 27.00 -2.13 2.50
N SER A 83 27.78 -1.33 3.21
CA SER A 83 27.46 0.06 3.56
C SER A 83 28.52 1.03 3.04
N ASP A 84 28.35 2.32 3.33
CA ASP A 84 29.27 3.40 2.98
C ASP A 84 29.50 4.32 4.21
N SER A 85 30.31 5.36 4.03
CA SER A 85 30.65 6.33 5.07
C SER A 85 29.46 7.12 5.66
N ALA A 86 28.25 6.99 5.10
CA ALA A 86 27.05 7.58 5.68
C ALA A 86 26.46 6.75 6.84
N LEU A 87 27.03 5.58 7.13
CA LEU A 87 26.62 4.78 8.28
C LEU A 87 27.01 5.48 9.59
N ASP A 88 26.02 5.86 10.40
CA ASP A 88 26.28 6.47 11.70
C ASP A 88 26.85 5.44 12.70
N ARG A 89 27.60 5.94 13.69
CA ARG A 89 28.29 5.12 14.69
C ARG A 89 27.33 4.25 15.49
N HIS A 90 26.16 4.75 15.85
CA HIS A 90 25.18 4.00 16.65
C HIS A 90 24.61 2.83 15.86
N LEU A 91 24.22 3.07 14.60
CA LEU A 91 23.76 2.01 13.72
C LEU A 91 24.85 0.98 13.44
N HIS A 92 26.10 1.41 13.23
CA HIS A 92 27.24 0.49 13.12
C HIS A 92 27.36 -0.42 14.35
N THR A 93 27.34 0.15 15.57
CA THR A 93 27.39 -0.62 16.81
C THR A 93 26.24 -1.62 16.93
N ARG A 94 25.01 -1.20 16.60
CA ARG A 94 23.84 -2.09 16.62
C ARG A 94 23.97 -3.26 15.63
N LEU A 95 24.43 -2.99 14.42
CA LEU A 95 24.64 -4.03 13.40
C LEU A 95 25.73 -5.02 13.84
N ALA A 96 26.83 -4.55 14.42
CA ALA A 96 27.87 -5.41 14.95
C ALA A 96 27.36 -6.32 16.09
N GLN A 97 26.54 -5.78 17.01
CA GLN A 97 25.92 -6.56 18.09
C GLN A 97 24.90 -7.59 17.59
N LEU A 98 24.29 -7.34 16.43
CA LEU A 98 23.40 -8.29 15.75
C LEU A 98 24.17 -9.33 14.91
N ASN A 99 25.50 -9.41 15.06
CA ASN A 99 26.39 -10.33 14.34
C ASN A 99 26.31 -10.19 12.81
N VAL A 100 26.09 -8.98 12.31
CA VAL A 100 26.10 -8.69 10.88
C VAL A 100 27.54 -8.67 10.36
N HIS A 101 27.79 -9.37 9.26
CA HIS A 101 29.03 -9.19 8.49
C HIS A 101 28.93 -7.87 7.72
N LEU A 102 29.51 -6.81 8.28
CA LEU A 102 29.43 -5.46 7.75
C LEU A 102 30.68 -5.13 6.91
N ASP A 103 30.48 -4.73 5.66
CA ASP A 103 31.53 -4.24 4.77
C ASP A 103 31.26 -2.78 4.40
N VAL A 104 32.13 -1.88 4.85
CA VAL A 104 31.98 -0.44 4.61
C VAL A 104 32.93 -0.02 3.49
N VAL A 105 32.39 0.34 2.34
CA VAL A 105 33.21 0.86 1.23
C VAL A 105 33.70 2.28 1.55
N ASP A 106 35.01 2.49 1.42
CA ASP A 106 35.71 3.71 1.77
C ASP A 106 35.82 4.69 0.58
N LYS A 107 35.71 4.19 -0.65
CA LYS A 107 35.88 4.96 -1.88
C LYS A 107 34.64 4.92 -2.79
N PRO A 108 34.21 6.06 -3.34
CA PRO A 108 33.16 6.10 -4.33
C PRO A 108 33.62 5.49 -5.66
N ALA A 109 32.71 4.89 -6.42
CA ALA A 109 32.99 4.42 -7.77
C ALA A 109 33.05 5.58 -8.76
N ARG A 110 33.88 5.45 -9.80
CA ARG A 110 33.96 6.43 -10.89
C ARG A 110 32.60 6.53 -11.60
N GLY A 111 32.00 7.72 -11.65
CA GLY A 111 30.73 7.99 -12.32
C GLY A 111 29.44 7.60 -11.57
N GLY A 112 29.52 6.80 -10.50
CA GLY A 112 28.34 6.30 -9.77
C GLY A 112 28.36 6.49 -8.25
N GLY A 113 29.41 7.14 -7.71
CA GLY A 113 29.51 7.49 -6.30
C GLY A 113 29.54 6.29 -5.34
N PHE A 114 29.17 6.52 -4.08
CA PHE A 114 29.11 5.46 -3.07
C PHE A 114 27.99 4.43 -3.33
N GLN A 115 26.90 4.83 -4.01
CA GLN A 115 25.82 3.90 -4.33
C GLN A 115 26.33 2.79 -5.27
N GLN A 116 26.99 3.17 -6.37
CA GLN A 116 27.58 2.18 -7.28
C GLN A 116 28.72 1.38 -6.64
N ALA A 117 29.54 2.00 -5.79
CA ALA A 117 30.59 1.29 -5.07
C ALA A 117 30.04 0.14 -4.20
N ARG A 118 28.95 0.40 -3.47
CA ARG A 118 28.28 -0.63 -2.67
C ARG A 118 27.68 -1.74 -3.53
N LEU A 119 27.04 -1.41 -4.65
CA LEU A 119 26.49 -2.41 -5.58
C LEU A 119 27.58 -3.29 -6.21
N ASN A 120 28.72 -2.69 -6.59
CA ASN A 120 29.87 -3.44 -7.10
C ASN A 120 30.39 -4.43 -6.06
N ARG A 121 30.54 -3.98 -4.80
CA ARG A 121 30.99 -4.85 -3.71
C ARG A 121 29.96 -5.92 -3.34
N LEU A 122 28.67 -5.59 -3.35
CA LEU A 122 27.58 -6.55 -3.16
C LEU A 122 27.63 -7.66 -4.23
N SER A 123 27.90 -7.31 -5.50
CA SER A 123 28.04 -8.28 -6.59
C SER A 123 29.16 -9.28 -6.35
N VAL A 124 30.25 -8.88 -5.68
CA VAL A 124 31.33 -9.79 -5.27
C VAL A 124 30.80 -10.80 -4.24
N TYR A 125 30.13 -10.34 -3.18
CA TYR A 125 29.57 -11.24 -2.16
C TYR A 125 28.52 -12.20 -2.71
N LEU A 126 27.67 -11.75 -3.65
CA LEU A 126 26.69 -12.63 -4.29
C LEU A 126 27.35 -13.76 -5.10
N LYS A 127 28.56 -13.55 -5.62
CA LYS A 127 29.36 -14.58 -6.31
C LYS A 127 30.11 -15.48 -5.33
N GLU A 128 30.70 -14.90 -4.29
CA GLU A 128 31.52 -15.61 -3.30
C GLU A 128 30.71 -16.41 -2.27
N ILE A 129 29.43 -16.08 -2.11
CA ILE A 129 28.51 -16.76 -1.18
C ILE A 129 27.34 -17.37 -1.98
N PRO A 130 27.56 -18.54 -2.65
CA PRO A 130 26.51 -19.23 -3.40
C PRO A 130 25.28 -19.54 -2.53
N GLY A 131 24.09 -19.37 -3.10
CA GLY A 131 22.83 -19.57 -2.39
C GLY A 131 22.45 -18.43 -1.44
N SER A 132 23.17 -17.30 -1.51
CA SER A 132 22.73 -16.07 -0.85
C SER A 132 21.52 -15.44 -1.55
N TYR A 133 20.68 -14.77 -0.76
CA TYR A 133 19.49 -14.07 -1.25
C TYR A 133 19.72 -12.56 -1.21
N TRP A 134 19.38 -11.86 -2.29
CA TRP A 134 19.40 -10.41 -2.37
C TRP A 134 17.96 -9.85 -2.36
N PRO A 135 17.53 -9.19 -1.27
CA PRO A 135 16.18 -8.61 -1.18
C PRO A 135 15.89 -7.51 -2.21
N SER A 136 16.92 -6.76 -2.62
CA SER A 136 16.87 -5.68 -3.63
C SER A 136 15.69 -4.72 -3.46
N HIS A 137 15.48 -4.18 -2.26
CA HIS A 137 14.25 -3.44 -1.93
C HIS A 137 13.97 -2.19 -2.78
N HIS A 138 14.95 -1.65 -3.51
CA HIS A 138 14.75 -0.55 -4.44
C HIS A 138 14.01 -0.95 -5.73
N SER A 139 14.09 -2.23 -6.11
CA SER A 139 13.49 -2.76 -7.33
C SER A 139 12.53 -3.92 -7.11
N ASN A 140 12.52 -4.50 -5.91
CA ASN A 140 11.67 -5.62 -5.59
C ASN A 140 10.19 -5.17 -5.47
N PRO A 141 9.27 -5.70 -6.30
CA PRO A 141 7.86 -5.31 -6.28
C PRO A 141 7.15 -5.68 -4.98
N ASP A 142 7.69 -6.62 -4.20
CA ASP A 142 7.14 -6.97 -2.89
C ASP A 142 7.28 -5.80 -1.88
N ASN A 143 8.20 -4.85 -2.09
CA ASN A 143 8.34 -3.67 -1.23
C ASN A 143 7.05 -2.81 -1.22
N PRO A 144 6.55 -2.26 -2.35
CA PRO A 144 5.28 -1.53 -2.35
C PRO A 144 4.08 -2.40 -1.95
N LEU A 145 4.06 -3.70 -2.29
CA LEU A 145 2.97 -4.61 -1.89
C LEU A 145 2.85 -4.76 -0.36
N ALA A 146 3.97 -4.73 0.37
CA ALA A 146 3.97 -4.84 1.82
C ALA A 146 3.13 -3.75 2.53
N TYR A 147 2.95 -2.59 1.89
CA TYR A 147 2.22 -1.46 2.46
C TYR A 147 0.69 -1.54 2.28
N ALA A 148 0.16 -2.64 1.73
CA ALA A 148 -1.26 -2.97 1.83
C ALA A 148 -1.72 -3.01 3.30
N LYS A 149 -0.88 -3.55 4.18
CA LYS A 149 -1.12 -3.61 5.63
C LYS A 149 -1.30 -2.21 6.23
N LEU A 150 -0.49 -1.25 5.82
CA LEU A 150 -0.62 0.13 6.28
C LEU A 150 -1.92 0.77 5.78
N ALA A 151 -2.26 0.60 4.51
CA ALA A 151 -3.50 1.14 3.96
C ALA A 151 -4.74 0.59 4.68
N GLU A 152 -4.78 -0.72 4.95
CA GLU A 152 -5.86 -1.37 5.72
C GLU A 152 -5.99 -0.77 7.13
N LEU A 153 -4.87 -0.65 7.86
CA LEU A 153 -4.86 -0.03 9.20
C LEU A 153 -5.33 1.42 9.18
N LEU A 154 -4.95 2.19 8.16
CA LEU A 154 -5.36 3.58 8.01
C LEU A 154 -6.87 3.70 7.74
N ILE A 155 -7.43 2.84 6.89
CA ILE A 155 -8.88 2.77 6.66
C ILE A 155 -9.61 2.43 7.95
N GLU A 156 -9.13 1.42 8.69
CA GLU A 156 -9.75 0.97 9.94
C GLU A 156 -9.73 2.04 11.03
N ARG A 157 -8.59 2.74 11.20
CA ARG A 157 -8.37 3.64 12.34
C ARG A 157 -8.73 5.10 12.07
N VAL A 158 -8.65 5.55 10.82
CA VAL A 158 -8.90 6.95 10.43
C VAL A 158 -10.18 7.10 9.60
N GLY A 159 -10.55 6.06 8.85
CA GLY A 159 -11.66 6.09 7.90
C GLY A 159 -11.26 6.70 6.56
N LYS A 160 -12.13 7.55 5.99
CA LYS A 160 -11.84 8.26 4.74
C LYS A 160 -10.66 9.22 4.93
N ILE A 161 -9.68 9.12 4.06
CA ILE A 161 -8.50 10.00 4.02
C ILE A 161 -8.55 10.83 2.75
N ASP A 162 -8.44 12.15 2.89
CA ASP A 162 -8.44 13.07 1.75
C ASP A 162 -7.03 13.35 1.26
N CYS A 163 -6.03 13.32 2.15
CA CYS A 163 -4.63 13.49 1.78
C CYS A 163 -3.65 12.54 2.50
N LEU A 164 -2.72 11.95 1.76
CA LEU A 164 -1.59 11.19 2.29
C LEU A 164 -0.29 11.95 2.02
N VAL A 165 0.47 12.21 3.07
CA VAL A 165 1.77 12.89 3.01
C VAL A 165 2.85 11.96 3.52
N GLY A 166 3.98 11.87 2.83
CA GLY A 166 5.09 11.10 3.38
C GLY A 166 6.40 11.22 2.62
N PRO A 167 7.51 10.88 3.29
CA PRO A 167 8.83 10.94 2.71
C PRO A 167 8.99 9.84 1.65
N VAL A 168 9.66 10.18 0.54
CA VAL A 168 9.90 9.27 -0.58
C VAL A 168 11.36 8.86 -0.60
N GLY A 169 11.61 7.55 -0.48
CA GLY A 169 12.94 6.96 -0.68
C GLY A 169 12.85 5.89 -1.76
N SER A 170 12.73 4.62 -1.35
CA SER A 170 12.57 3.49 -2.26
C SER A 170 11.22 3.42 -3.00
N GLY A 171 10.33 4.42 -2.87
CA GLY A 171 8.97 4.40 -3.43
C GLY A 171 7.96 3.50 -2.72
N GLY A 172 8.41 2.43 -2.06
CA GLY A 172 7.57 1.41 -1.43
C GLY A 172 6.42 1.95 -0.57
N SER A 173 6.71 2.81 0.42
CA SER A 173 5.69 3.32 1.35
C SER A 173 4.63 4.16 0.64
N MET A 174 5.04 5.23 -0.02
CA MET A 174 4.10 6.18 -0.63
C MET A 174 3.35 5.57 -1.82
N CYS A 175 4.06 4.88 -2.73
CA CYS A 175 3.42 4.28 -3.90
C CYS A 175 2.53 3.09 -3.48
N GLY A 176 3.02 2.25 -2.57
CA GLY A 176 2.26 1.12 -2.03
C GLY A 176 1.00 1.56 -1.30
N THR A 177 1.13 2.40 -0.26
CA THR A 177 -0.02 2.85 0.53
C THR A 177 -1.03 3.62 -0.33
N SER A 178 -0.59 4.53 -1.19
CA SER A 178 -1.53 5.28 -2.05
C SER A 178 -2.23 4.39 -3.08
N LYS A 179 -1.56 3.37 -3.63
CA LYS A 179 -2.20 2.38 -4.52
C LYS A 179 -3.41 1.74 -3.86
N TYR A 180 -3.25 1.25 -2.63
CA TYR A 180 -4.33 0.57 -1.91
C TYR A 180 -5.39 1.53 -1.38
N LEU A 181 -5.01 2.72 -0.89
CA LEU A 181 -5.98 3.72 -0.43
C LEU A 181 -6.82 4.32 -1.56
N ARG A 182 -6.29 4.41 -2.79
CA ARG A 182 -7.04 4.92 -3.94
C ARG A 182 -8.16 4.00 -4.42
N VAL A 183 -8.15 2.72 -4.03
CA VAL A 183 -9.24 1.78 -4.36
C VAL A 183 -10.57 2.23 -3.71
N PRO A 184 -10.65 2.42 -2.39
CA PRO A 184 -11.85 3.00 -1.76
C PRO A 184 -11.93 4.53 -1.86
N PHE A 185 -10.80 5.24 -2.03
CA PHE A 185 -10.74 6.70 -2.04
C PHE A 185 -10.11 7.23 -3.35
N PRO A 186 -10.82 7.19 -4.49
CA PRO A 186 -10.25 7.59 -5.79
C PRO A 186 -9.81 9.07 -5.83
N GLY A 187 -10.42 9.91 -5.00
CA GLY A 187 -10.06 11.32 -4.81
C GLY A 187 -8.88 11.58 -3.87
N LEU A 188 -8.21 10.54 -3.34
CA LEU A 188 -7.07 10.71 -2.43
C LEU A 188 -5.98 11.57 -3.06
N HIS A 189 -5.67 12.69 -2.42
CA HIS A 189 -4.54 13.56 -2.76
C HIS A 189 -3.25 13.04 -2.14
N THR A 190 -2.16 12.99 -2.88
CA THR A 190 -0.91 12.40 -2.39
C THR A 190 0.26 13.36 -2.56
N ILE A 191 1.00 13.57 -1.47
CA ILE A 191 2.12 14.51 -1.42
C ILE A 191 3.40 13.76 -1.07
N GLY A 192 4.34 13.76 -2.02
CA GLY A 192 5.68 13.23 -1.81
C GLY A 192 6.56 14.28 -1.14
N VAL A 193 7.29 13.88 -0.10
CA VAL A 193 8.29 14.73 0.55
C VAL A 193 9.69 14.24 0.20
N ASP A 194 10.48 15.15 -0.34
CA ASP A 194 11.86 14.92 -0.77
C ASP A 194 12.76 16.06 -0.25
N SER A 195 14.03 16.04 -0.64
CA SER A 195 15.04 17.03 -0.23
C SER A 195 15.72 17.66 -1.44
N PRO A 196 16.13 18.94 -1.37
CA PRO A 196 16.90 19.56 -2.44
C PRO A 196 18.13 18.71 -2.79
N LYS A 197 18.47 18.64 -4.08
CA LYS A 197 19.57 17.82 -4.63
C LYS A 197 19.35 16.30 -4.57
N SER A 198 18.13 15.83 -4.29
CA SER A 198 17.74 14.43 -4.48
C SER A 198 17.25 14.17 -5.90
N GLY A 199 17.79 13.15 -6.58
CA GLY A 199 17.45 12.86 -7.97
C GLY A 199 16.04 12.31 -8.20
N LEU A 200 15.30 11.99 -7.12
CA LEU A 200 14.02 11.27 -7.16
C LEU A 200 12.96 11.98 -8.00
N PHE A 201 12.85 13.31 -7.82
CA PHE A 201 11.85 14.13 -8.50
C PHE A 201 12.44 15.19 -9.44
N GLY A 202 13.70 15.02 -9.88
CA GLY A 202 14.25 15.85 -10.97
C GLY A 202 15.32 16.87 -10.57
N GLN A 203 15.62 17.04 -9.27
CA GLN A 203 16.76 17.87 -8.87
C GLN A 203 18.08 17.25 -9.36
N PRO A 204 19.10 18.07 -9.67
CA PRO A 204 20.43 17.56 -9.99
C PRO A 204 21.01 16.86 -8.76
N GLY A 205 21.09 15.53 -8.81
CA GLY A 205 21.58 14.70 -7.71
C GLY A 205 22.95 15.18 -7.20
N SER A 206 23.11 15.40 -5.90
CA SER A 206 24.40 15.79 -5.30
C SER A 206 24.70 15.06 -3.98
N LYS A 207 25.78 15.43 -3.27
CA LYS A 207 26.19 14.78 -2.00
C LYS A 207 25.06 14.82 -0.95
N ARG A 208 24.99 13.76 -0.15
CA ARG A 208 23.94 13.52 0.86
C ARG A 208 24.03 14.47 2.06
N HIS A 209 22.89 14.98 2.53
CA HIS A 209 22.73 15.78 3.75
C HIS A 209 21.65 15.22 4.72
N LEU A 210 20.69 14.41 4.24
CA LEU A 210 19.62 13.78 5.03
C LEU A 210 19.55 12.24 4.80
N SER A 211 19.75 11.46 5.85
CA SER A 211 19.62 10.00 5.81
C SER A 211 18.20 9.57 5.46
N GLY A 212 18.03 8.80 4.38
CA GLY A 212 16.78 8.12 4.01
C GLY A 212 15.99 8.73 2.86
N LEU A 213 16.34 9.93 2.38
CA LEU A 213 15.65 10.66 1.30
C LEU A 213 16.49 10.88 0.02
N GLU A 214 17.76 10.48 0.00
CA GLU A 214 18.70 10.94 -1.03
C GLU A 214 19.38 9.79 -1.77
N GLY A 215 19.02 9.60 -3.04
CA GLY A 215 19.67 8.69 -3.98
C GLY A 215 19.96 9.39 -5.32
N SER A 216 21.11 9.10 -5.93
CA SER A 216 21.42 9.53 -7.29
C SER A 216 20.76 8.63 -8.35
N ILE A 217 20.41 7.40 -7.96
CA ILE A 217 19.67 6.44 -8.79
C ILE A 217 18.21 6.44 -8.32
N VAL A 218 17.28 6.67 -9.26
CA VAL A 218 15.85 6.60 -9.01
C VAL A 218 15.44 5.13 -8.87
N PRO A 219 14.88 4.70 -7.72
CA PRO A 219 14.40 3.33 -7.53
C PRO A 219 13.23 3.03 -8.48
N SER A 220 13.19 1.82 -9.07
CA SER A 220 12.10 1.44 -9.99
C SER A 220 10.74 1.31 -9.29
N ASN A 221 10.75 1.18 -7.96
CA ASN A 221 9.56 1.19 -7.13
C ASN A 221 8.93 2.59 -6.94
N VAL A 222 9.60 3.67 -7.38
CA VAL A 222 9.02 5.02 -7.38
C VAL A 222 8.20 5.20 -8.66
N ASP A 223 6.88 5.00 -8.56
CA ASP A 223 5.96 5.35 -9.63
C ASP A 223 5.41 6.76 -9.40
N HIS A 224 5.94 7.71 -10.16
CA HIS A 224 5.62 9.14 -10.06
C HIS A 224 4.13 9.47 -10.27
N ARG A 225 3.36 8.58 -10.92
CA ARG A 225 1.91 8.73 -11.11
C ARG A 225 1.13 8.62 -9.81
N HIS A 226 1.78 8.16 -8.75
CA HIS A 226 1.22 8.15 -7.41
C HIS A 226 1.23 9.50 -6.71
N PHE A 227 1.81 10.56 -7.26
CA PHE A 227 1.93 11.86 -6.58
C PHE A 227 1.15 12.97 -7.29
N ASP A 228 0.32 13.67 -6.53
CA ASP A 228 -0.33 14.91 -6.96
C ASP A 228 0.62 16.11 -6.81
N GLU A 229 1.36 16.15 -5.70
CA GLU A 229 2.34 17.21 -5.39
C GLU A 229 3.64 16.61 -4.83
N VAL A 230 4.73 17.36 -5.01
CA VAL A 230 6.03 17.06 -4.38
C VAL A 230 6.52 18.30 -3.67
N HIS A 231 6.99 18.13 -2.43
CA HIS A 231 7.59 19.18 -1.63
C HIS A 231 9.05 18.83 -1.32
N TRP A 232 9.92 19.82 -1.39
CA TRP A 232 11.32 19.72 -0.99
C TRP A 232 11.59 20.62 0.19
N LEU A 233 12.11 20.04 1.27
CA LEU A 233 12.52 20.78 2.45
C LEU A 233 14.03 20.71 2.60
N THR A 234 14.66 21.85 2.89
CA THR A 234 16.07 21.88 3.25
C THR A 234 16.31 21.15 4.58
N PRO A 235 17.56 20.73 4.88
CA PRO A 235 17.88 20.14 6.17
C PRO A 235 17.50 21.02 7.36
N ALA A 236 17.75 22.34 7.30
CA ALA A 236 17.38 23.28 8.35
C ALA A 236 15.85 23.29 8.59
N GLU A 237 15.07 23.31 7.51
CA GLU A 237 13.61 23.31 7.60
C GLU A 237 13.07 22.02 8.18
N ALA A 238 13.52 20.88 7.66
CA ALA A 238 13.17 19.56 8.17
C ALA A 238 13.49 19.44 9.67
N PHE A 239 14.67 19.92 10.10
CA PHE A 239 15.09 19.86 11.50
C PHE A 239 14.23 20.71 12.42
N HIS A 240 13.86 21.91 11.99
CA HIS A 240 12.99 22.77 12.77
C HIS A 240 11.59 22.14 12.95
N VAL A 241 10.98 21.62 11.88
CA VAL A 241 9.67 20.96 11.98
C VAL A 241 9.73 19.63 12.73
N THR A 242 10.87 18.91 12.71
CA THR A 242 11.10 17.73 13.57
C THR A 242 11.08 18.10 15.05
N ARG A 243 11.81 19.16 15.43
CA ARG A 243 11.83 19.63 16.81
C ARG A 243 10.47 20.19 17.24
N GLN A 244 9.76 20.83 16.32
CA GLN A 244 8.37 21.26 16.55
C GLN A 244 7.44 20.07 16.79
N LEU A 245 7.50 19.02 15.96
CA LEU A 245 6.71 17.81 16.14
C LEU A 245 6.92 17.20 17.54
N HIS A 246 8.17 17.16 18.01
CA HIS A 246 8.49 16.69 19.35
C HIS A 246 7.95 17.61 20.45
N ARG A 247 8.16 18.93 20.33
CA ARG A 247 7.73 19.91 21.34
C ARG A 247 6.21 19.97 21.47
N ASP A 248 5.50 19.97 20.35
CA ASP A 248 4.07 20.25 20.32
C ASP A 248 3.24 18.97 20.57
N HIS A 249 3.76 17.78 20.21
CA HIS A 249 3.02 16.51 20.26
C HIS A 249 3.72 15.40 21.06
N GLY A 250 4.91 15.63 21.62
CA GLY A 250 5.70 14.62 22.33
C GLY A 250 6.27 13.52 21.43
N LEU A 251 6.13 13.63 20.10
CA LEU A 251 6.58 12.59 19.15
C LEU A 251 8.06 12.77 18.80
N PHE A 252 8.92 11.96 19.45
CA PHE A 252 10.35 11.97 19.21
C PHE A 252 10.71 11.17 17.94
N MET A 253 10.69 11.84 16.78
CA MET A 253 10.78 11.20 15.45
C MET A 253 12.01 11.64 14.65
N GLY A 254 12.33 10.94 13.56
CA GLY A 254 13.41 11.32 12.65
C GLY A 254 13.15 12.57 11.81
N PRO A 255 14.20 13.15 11.17
CA PRO A 255 14.09 14.31 10.27
C PRO A 255 13.07 14.17 9.14
N THR A 256 12.98 12.97 8.56
CA THR A 256 12.06 12.70 7.45
C THR A 256 10.59 12.70 7.90
N SER A 257 10.33 12.26 9.15
CA SER A 257 9.03 12.37 9.80
C SER A 257 8.64 13.82 10.06
N GLY A 258 9.59 14.63 10.54
CA GLY A 258 9.35 16.06 10.73
C GLY A 258 9.04 16.76 9.42
N ALA A 259 9.79 16.49 8.35
CA ALA A 259 9.52 17.06 7.03
C ALA A 259 8.10 16.73 6.53
N ALA A 260 7.67 15.47 6.69
CA ALA A 260 6.31 15.04 6.38
C ALA A 260 5.25 15.72 7.26
N TYR A 261 5.54 15.87 8.56
CA TYR A 261 4.68 16.62 9.48
C TYR A 261 4.54 18.08 9.05
N GLY A 262 5.63 18.77 8.73
CA GLY A 262 5.58 20.17 8.28
C GLY A 262 4.67 20.37 7.07
N VAL A 263 4.78 19.49 6.08
CA VAL A 263 3.94 19.51 4.87
C VAL A 263 2.48 19.18 5.18
N ALA A 264 2.22 18.13 5.96
CA ALA A 264 0.86 17.76 6.35
C ALA A 264 0.20 18.84 7.22
N ASN A 265 0.97 19.47 8.11
CA ASN A 265 0.55 20.57 8.95
C ASN A 265 0.18 21.81 8.12
N TRP A 266 0.98 22.16 7.12
CA TRP A 266 0.59 23.23 6.20
C TRP A 266 -0.66 22.86 5.39
N TRP A 267 -0.70 21.66 4.81
CA TRP A 267 -1.80 21.25 3.95
C TRP A 267 -3.15 21.24 4.70
N SER A 268 -3.17 20.73 5.92
CA SER A 268 -4.41 20.68 6.72
C SER A 268 -4.88 22.06 7.18
N GLN A 269 -3.99 23.03 7.39
CA GLN A 269 -4.41 24.42 7.66
C GLN A 269 -5.07 25.07 6.44
N LYS A 270 -4.59 24.76 5.23
CA LYS A 270 -5.19 25.26 3.98
C LYS A 270 -6.46 24.50 3.57
N ASN A 271 -6.72 23.33 4.17
CA ASN A 271 -7.85 22.46 3.85
C ASN A 271 -8.64 22.07 5.12
N PRO A 272 -9.30 23.03 5.80
CA PRO A 272 -10.07 22.74 7.00
C PRO A 272 -11.19 21.73 6.71
N GLY A 273 -11.43 20.82 7.64
CA GLY A 273 -12.46 19.76 7.54
C GLY A 273 -12.06 18.55 6.69
N LYS A 274 -10.86 18.53 6.10
CA LYS A 274 -10.32 17.35 5.39
C LYS A 274 -9.37 16.55 6.29
N LYS A 275 -9.38 15.22 6.11
CA LYS A 275 -8.49 14.31 6.83
C LYS A 275 -7.18 14.10 6.08
N VAL A 276 -6.06 14.38 6.74
CA VAL A 276 -4.71 14.15 6.24
C VAL A 276 -3.93 13.21 7.15
N VAL A 277 -3.18 12.30 6.55
CA VAL A 277 -2.28 11.37 7.26
C VAL A 277 -0.85 11.63 6.83
N ALA A 278 0.04 11.87 7.80
CA ALA A 278 1.48 11.95 7.61
C ALA A 278 2.17 10.64 8.02
N ILE A 279 3.04 10.08 7.19
CA ILE A 279 3.82 8.88 7.52
C ILE A 279 5.14 9.29 8.22
N PHE A 280 5.39 8.73 9.41
CA PHE A 280 6.60 8.96 10.19
C PHE A 280 7.46 7.68 10.26
N PRO A 281 8.51 7.54 9.42
CA PRO A 281 9.18 6.25 9.20
C PRO A 281 9.92 5.63 10.39
N ASP A 282 10.47 6.45 11.28
CA ASP A 282 11.33 6.02 12.38
C ASP A 282 11.42 7.04 13.51
N GLU A 283 11.80 6.53 14.68
CA GLU A 283 12.00 7.31 15.90
C GLU A 283 13.30 8.14 15.89
N GLY A 284 13.34 9.15 16.75
CA GLY A 284 14.39 10.16 16.84
C GLY A 284 15.71 9.66 17.41
N HIS A 285 15.75 8.47 18.03
CA HIS A 285 16.93 7.96 18.76
C HIS A 285 18.20 7.85 17.90
N ARG A 286 18.05 7.56 16.60
CA ARG A 286 19.17 7.54 15.65
C ARG A 286 19.76 8.93 15.39
N TYR A 287 18.98 9.98 15.62
CA TYR A 287 19.26 11.35 15.21
C TYR A 287 19.56 12.27 16.41
N VAL A 288 19.78 11.69 17.61
CA VAL A 288 20.14 12.44 18.83
C VAL A 288 21.35 13.34 18.57
N GLU A 289 22.39 12.79 17.94
CA GLU A 289 23.62 13.50 17.58
C GLU A 289 23.52 14.34 16.29
N THR A 290 22.30 14.55 15.77
CA THR A 290 22.08 15.40 14.58
C THR A 290 21.02 16.45 14.85
N VAL A 291 19.75 16.16 14.54
CA VAL A 291 18.63 17.12 14.66
C VAL A 291 18.32 17.54 16.10
N TYR A 292 18.73 16.74 17.09
CA TYR A 292 18.50 17.03 18.50
C TYR A 292 19.76 17.51 19.24
N ASN A 293 20.88 17.71 18.55
CA ASN A 293 22.13 18.20 19.13
C ASN A 293 22.34 19.67 18.75
N GLU A 294 22.30 20.56 19.75
CA GLU A 294 22.39 22.02 19.54
C GLU A 294 23.70 22.45 18.85
N ASP A 295 24.84 21.85 19.23
CA ASP A 295 26.14 22.16 18.64
C ASP A 295 26.17 21.80 17.15
N ARG A 296 25.51 20.69 16.79
CA ARG A 296 25.38 20.27 15.39
C ARG A 296 24.46 21.20 14.62
N LEU A 297 23.37 21.65 15.20
CA LEU A 297 22.43 22.56 14.56
C LEU A 297 23.08 23.91 14.21
N ALA A 298 23.96 24.43 15.06
CA ALA A 298 24.71 25.66 14.77
C ALA A 298 25.57 25.55 13.49
N SER A 299 25.96 24.34 13.09
CA SER A 299 26.72 24.08 11.86
C SER A 299 25.86 23.83 10.61
N VAL A 300 24.54 23.73 10.77
CA VAL A 300 23.61 23.48 9.65
C VAL A 300 23.38 24.77 8.87
N SER A 301 23.70 24.73 7.57
CA SER A 301 23.48 25.86 6.67
C SER A 301 22.00 26.27 6.66
N GLY A 302 21.75 27.56 6.94
CA GLY A 302 20.39 28.12 7.00
C GLY A 302 19.68 27.93 8.34
N TRP A 303 20.30 27.33 9.36
CA TRP A 303 19.66 27.08 10.66
C TRP A 303 19.17 28.35 11.37
N LEU A 304 19.97 29.43 11.33
CA LEU A 304 19.62 30.71 11.96
C LEU A 304 18.72 31.60 11.10
N GLN A 305 18.31 31.12 9.92
CA GLN A 305 17.42 31.89 9.04
C GLN A 305 15.96 31.65 9.40
N SER A 306 15.11 32.65 9.17
CA SER A 306 13.67 32.49 9.34
C SER A 306 13.14 31.43 8.38
N MET A 307 12.38 30.48 8.92
CA MET A 307 11.70 29.45 8.14
C MET A 307 10.61 30.05 7.25
N ARG A 308 10.38 29.43 6.09
CA ARG A 308 9.20 29.75 5.28
C ARG A 308 7.95 29.18 5.94
N GLU A 309 6.92 30.01 6.12
CA GLU A 309 5.60 29.56 6.59
C GLU A 309 4.81 28.84 5.48
N ASP A 310 4.96 29.28 4.24
CA ASP A 310 4.35 28.69 3.05
C ASP A 310 5.44 28.22 2.06
N PRO A 311 5.27 27.06 1.39
CA PRO A 311 6.20 26.59 0.38
C PRO A 311 6.16 27.48 -0.88
N ALA A 312 7.32 27.74 -1.48
CA ALA A 312 7.39 28.45 -2.76
C ALA A 312 7.06 27.51 -3.93
N ALA A 313 6.13 27.90 -4.79
CA ALA A 313 5.88 27.18 -6.05
C ALA A 313 7.10 27.34 -6.99
N VAL A 314 7.55 26.24 -7.58
CA VAL A 314 8.54 26.24 -8.67
C VAL A 314 7.87 25.91 -10.00
N ALA A 315 8.38 26.44 -11.11
CA ALA A 315 7.83 26.20 -12.44
C ALA A 315 8.35 24.89 -13.06
N ALA A 316 9.53 24.44 -12.65
CA ALA A 316 10.09 23.14 -13.00
C ALA A 316 10.78 22.48 -11.79
N PRO A 317 10.71 21.15 -11.67
CA PRO A 317 11.31 20.45 -10.54
C PRO A 317 12.84 20.36 -10.62
N THR A 318 13.46 20.85 -11.72
CA THR A 318 14.91 20.95 -11.92
C THR A 318 15.47 22.28 -11.42
N GLU A 319 14.63 23.25 -11.05
CA GLU A 319 15.05 24.58 -10.60
C GLU A 319 15.89 24.52 -9.32
N LYS A 320 16.79 25.49 -9.14
CA LYS A 320 17.57 25.59 -7.91
C LYS A 320 16.66 25.99 -6.74
N LEU A 321 16.53 25.08 -5.78
CA LEU A 321 15.73 25.31 -4.58
C LEU A 321 16.54 26.05 -3.52
N THR A 322 16.00 27.14 -2.97
CA THR A 322 16.65 27.96 -1.93
C THR A 322 16.04 27.80 -0.54
N GLY A 323 15.01 26.96 -0.41
CA GLY A 323 14.20 26.76 0.79
C GLY A 323 13.03 25.85 0.47
N TRP A 324 12.04 25.79 1.36
CA TRP A 324 10.87 24.96 1.22
C TRP A 324 10.11 25.35 -0.04
N SER A 325 10.01 24.38 -0.94
CA SER A 325 9.47 24.56 -2.28
C SER A 325 8.52 23.42 -2.62
N TYR A 326 7.57 23.65 -3.52
CA TYR A 326 6.67 22.61 -4.01
C TYR A 326 6.43 22.70 -5.52
N PHE A 327 6.06 21.56 -6.10
CA PHE A 327 5.69 21.43 -7.50
C PHE A 327 4.42 20.58 -7.64
N ALA A 328 3.49 21.05 -8.47
CA ALA A 328 2.28 20.32 -8.82
C ALA A 328 2.62 19.19 -9.81
N TRP A 329 2.91 18.01 -9.27
CA TRP A 329 3.36 16.87 -10.06
C TRP A 329 2.26 16.33 -10.99
N GLY A 330 1.02 16.26 -10.51
CA GLY A 330 -0.16 15.99 -11.32
C GLY A 330 -0.26 14.56 -11.85
N ARG A 331 0.22 13.56 -11.10
CA ARG A 331 0.16 12.13 -11.43
C ARG A 331 0.77 11.76 -12.79
N ARG A 332 1.74 12.55 -13.25
CA ARG A 332 2.50 12.31 -14.48
C ARG A 332 3.70 11.38 -14.21
N THR A 333 4.17 10.73 -15.26
CA THR A 333 5.47 10.04 -15.24
C THR A 333 6.59 11.07 -15.09
N ARG A 334 7.76 10.62 -14.59
CA ARG A 334 8.94 11.48 -14.49
C ARG A 334 9.38 12.02 -15.84
N ASP A 335 9.34 11.20 -16.87
CA ASP A 335 9.79 11.61 -18.21
C ASP A 335 8.83 12.66 -18.81
N GLU A 336 7.51 12.52 -18.63
CA GLU A 336 6.55 13.55 -19.05
C GLU A 336 6.85 14.90 -18.37
N VAL A 337 7.13 14.91 -17.07
CA VAL A 337 7.41 16.15 -16.32
C VAL A 337 8.74 16.77 -16.75
N LEU A 338 9.78 15.96 -16.97
CA LEU A 338 11.12 16.46 -17.31
C LEU A 338 11.27 16.83 -18.79
N CYS A 339 10.49 16.23 -19.69
CA CYS A 339 10.51 16.50 -21.13
C CYS A 339 9.48 17.56 -21.56
N SER A 340 8.54 17.95 -20.69
CA SER A 340 7.57 19.00 -21.02
C SER A 340 8.29 20.35 -21.21
N PRO A 341 8.01 21.09 -22.30
CA PRO A 341 8.44 22.48 -22.40
C PRO A 341 7.81 23.26 -21.24
N MET A 342 8.60 24.12 -20.57
CA MET A 342 8.20 24.85 -19.36
C MET A 342 6.72 25.30 -19.41
N ASP A 343 5.89 24.70 -18.55
CA ASP A 343 4.49 25.10 -18.34
C ASP A 343 4.46 26.49 -17.69
N HIS A 344 4.70 27.53 -18.48
CA HIS A 344 4.32 28.87 -18.10
C HIS A 344 2.80 28.97 -18.15
N ALA A 345 2.19 29.13 -16.97
CA ALA A 345 0.79 29.42 -16.69
C ALA A 345 -0.11 28.21 -16.36
N ARG A 346 -0.09 27.83 -15.07
CA ARG A 346 -1.30 27.42 -14.31
C ARG A 346 -1.08 27.53 -12.80
N GLY A 347 -0.52 28.66 -12.37
CA GLY A 347 -0.49 29.06 -10.96
C GLY A 347 -1.40 30.25 -10.73
N ARG A 348 -2.71 30.04 -10.53
CA ARG A 348 -3.63 30.90 -9.76
C ARG A 348 -5.07 30.36 -9.76
N SER A 349 -5.65 30.36 -8.56
CA SER A 349 -7.08 30.37 -8.25
C SER A 349 -7.85 29.04 -8.25
N PHE A 350 -7.83 28.35 -7.11
CA PHE A 350 -9.05 27.79 -6.53
C PHE A 350 -9.08 28.13 -5.04
N LEU A 351 -9.52 29.35 -4.72
CA LEU A 351 -10.03 29.80 -3.41
C LEU A 351 -10.47 31.26 -3.54
N ARG A 352 -11.77 31.51 -3.81
CA ARG A 352 -12.59 32.56 -3.17
C ARG A 352 -14.03 32.57 -3.65
N SER A 353 -14.93 32.66 -2.67
CA SER A 353 -16.37 32.84 -2.78
C SER A 353 -16.78 34.31 -2.99
N SER A 354 -17.88 34.48 -3.74
CA SER A 354 -18.93 35.51 -3.65
C SER A 354 -18.58 37.00 -3.57
N SER A 355 -19.03 37.80 -4.56
CA SER A 355 -20.14 38.78 -4.38
C SER A 355 -20.28 39.77 -5.56
N GLY A 356 -21.53 39.91 -6.04
CA GLY A 356 -22.19 41.16 -6.44
C GLY A 356 -21.66 42.03 -7.59
N THR A 357 -22.41 42.08 -8.69
CA THR A 357 -22.81 43.36 -9.31
C THR A 357 -24.10 43.20 -10.12
N ARG A 358 -25.02 44.15 -9.96
CA ARG A 358 -26.36 44.20 -10.55
C ARG A 358 -26.36 44.84 -11.94
N LEU A 359 -27.37 44.46 -12.75
CA LEU A 359 -28.31 45.28 -13.56
C LEU A 359 -28.48 44.71 -15.00
N PRO A 360 -29.63 44.90 -15.69
CA PRO A 360 -31.01 45.11 -15.22
C PRO A 360 -32.04 44.16 -15.87
N SER A 361 -33.26 44.24 -15.34
CA SER A 361 -34.48 43.48 -15.60
C SER A 361 -35.12 43.66 -16.98
N GLN A 362 -35.62 42.55 -17.56
CA GLN A 362 -36.88 42.55 -18.31
C GLN A 362 -37.70 41.29 -17.98
N SER A 363 -38.98 41.53 -17.72
CA SER A 363 -40.00 40.62 -17.22
C SER A 363 -40.83 40.02 -18.36
N ILE A 364 -41.00 38.70 -18.38
CA ILE A 364 -42.18 38.06 -18.97
C ILE A 364 -42.61 36.91 -18.04
N LYS A 365 -43.86 36.98 -17.56
CA LYS A 365 -44.56 35.93 -16.81
C LYS A 365 -45.13 34.90 -17.78
N GLN A 366 -45.08 33.60 -17.44
CA GLN A 366 -46.21 32.67 -17.59
C GLN A 366 -45.96 31.33 -16.84
N ASN A 367 -47.06 30.67 -16.48
CA ASN A 367 -47.26 29.67 -15.42
C ASN A 367 -47.11 28.20 -15.93
N PRO A 368 -47.31 27.15 -15.09
CA PRO A 368 -46.49 25.93 -15.04
C PRO A 368 -46.94 24.79 -15.96
N LEU A 369 -45.99 23.94 -16.33
CA LEU A 369 -46.19 22.59 -16.89
C LEU A 369 -45.13 21.63 -16.30
N GLU A 370 -45.59 20.59 -15.61
CA GLU A 370 -44.91 19.29 -15.48
C GLU A 370 -45.36 18.38 -16.65
N PRO A 371 -44.75 17.18 -16.92
CA PRO A 371 -43.51 16.58 -16.40
C PRO A 371 -42.59 15.98 -17.51
N ILE A 372 -41.46 15.37 -17.10
CA ILE A 372 -40.88 14.06 -17.54
C ILE A 372 -39.34 14.11 -17.70
N GLY A 373 -38.66 13.28 -16.89
CA GLY A 373 -37.55 12.42 -17.35
C GLY A 373 -36.13 12.98 -17.32
N GLY A 374 -35.29 12.47 -16.41
CA GLY A 374 -33.84 12.67 -16.48
C GLY A 374 -33.10 12.17 -15.24
N ALA A 375 -32.72 10.90 -15.25
CA ALA A 375 -31.94 10.23 -14.22
C ALA A 375 -30.61 10.96 -13.94
N HIS A 376 -30.35 11.32 -12.67
CA HIS A 376 -29.02 11.63 -12.15
C HIS A 376 -28.80 10.80 -10.88
N GLY A 377 -27.89 9.82 -10.99
CA GLY A 377 -27.44 8.97 -9.91
C GLY A 377 -26.80 9.80 -8.80
N ARG A 378 -27.45 9.80 -7.63
CA ARG A 378 -26.84 10.26 -6.38
C ARG A 378 -25.84 9.20 -5.92
N ALA A 379 -24.59 9.61 -5.77
CA ALA A 379 -23.55 8.83 -5.11
C ALA A 379 -23.94 8.59 -3.64
N ILE A 380 -24.25 7.34 -3.32
CA ILE A 380 -24.46 6.87 -1.95
C ILE A 380 -23.09 6.77 -1.29
N THR A 381 -22.93 7.46 -0.15
CA THR A 381 -21.74 7.38 0.70
C THR A 381 -21.98 6.26 1.71
N PRO A 382 -21.08 5.29 1.93
CA PRO A 382 -21.26 4.34 3.04
C PRO A 382 -20.62 4.89 4.32
N THR A 383 -21.47 5.12 5.31
CA THR A 383 -21.14 5.18 6.73
C THR A 383 -20.55 3.85 7.22
N SER A 384 -19.68 3.93 8.21
CA SER A 384 -18.93 2.80 8.78
C SER A 384 -19.82 1.83 9.55
N GLU A 385 -20.45 0.89 8.86
CA GLU A 385 -20.89 -0.42 9.35
C GLU A 385 -21.34 -1.23 8.13
N ALA A 386 -20.76 -2.44 7.97
CA ALA A 386 -21.01 -3.36 6.86
C ALA A 386 -20.63 -2.86 5.44
N CYS A 387 -19.88 -3.70 4.73
CA CYS A 387 -19.81 -3.62 3.28
C CYS A 387 -21.25 -3.79 2.75
N TYR A 388 -21.87 -2.74 2.17
CA TYR A 388 -23.24 -2.75 1.59
C TYR A 388 -23.34 -3.63 0.32
N ALA A 389 -22.61 -4.74 0.30
CA ALA A 389 -22.71 -5.75 -0.73
C ALA A 389 -23.95 -6.60 -0.48
N THR A 390 -24.72 -6.86 -1.54
CA THR A 390 -25.86 -7.77 -1.54
C THR A 390 -25.66 -8.86 -2.58
N LEU A 391 -26.44 -9.94 -2.47
CA LEU A 391 -26.49 -10.96 -3.52
C LEU A 391 -27.63 -10.65 -4.48
N ARG A 392 -27.30 -10.66 -5.77
CA ARG A 392 -28.27 -10.73 -6.85
C ARG A 392 -28.22 -12.11 -7.46
N ALA A 393 -29.32 -12.85 -7.39
CA ALA A 393 -29.47 -14.12 -8.10
C ALA A 393 -29.36 -13.86 -9.60
N LEU A 394 -28.63 -14.73 -10.29
CA LEU A 394 -28.51 -14.72 -11.74
C LEU A 394 -29.23 -15.92 -12.33
N SER A 395 -29.70 -15.79 -13.56
CA SER A 395 -30.09 -16.91 -14.40
C SER A 395 -28.85 -17.53 -15.08
N ARG A 396 -28.99 -18.76 -15.57
CA ARG A 396 -27.97 -19.40 -16.43
C ARG A 396 -27.72 -18.68 -17.76
N PHE A 397 -28.49 -17.64 -18.08
CA PHE A 397 -28.36 -16.82 -19.29
C PHE A 397 -27.83 -15.40 -19.00
N ASP A 398 -27.49 -15.07 -17.76
CA ASP A 398 -27.10 -13.70 -17.35
C ASP A 398 -25.57 -13.49 -17.35
N ASP A 399 -24.83 -14.13 -18.26
CA ASP A 399 -23.37 -14.00 -18.34
C ASP A 399 -22.92 -12.56 -18.63
N ALA A 400 -23.71 -11.82 -19.42
CA ALA A 400 -23.48 -10.39 -19.69
C ALA A 400 -23.38 -9.53 -18.42
N ALA A 401 -24.04 -9.93 -17.32
CA ALA A 401 -24.02 -9.16 -16.07
C ALA A 401 -22.69 -9.27 -15.30
N VAL A 402 -21.83 -10.22 -15.65
CA VAL A 402 -20.58 -10.51 -14.93
C VAL A 402 -19.37 -10.67 -15.85
N VAL A 403 -19.52 -10.57 -17.17
CA VAL A 403 -18.45 -10.76 -18.16
C VAL A 403 -17.28 -9.77 -17.99
N HIS A 404 -17.52 -8.59 -17.41
CA HIS A 404 -16.50 -7.59 -17.11
C HIS A 404 -15.63 -7.96 -15.89
N LEU A 405 -16.03 -8.95 -15.09
CA LEU A 405 -15.28 -9.47 -13.94
C LEU A 405 -14.12 -10.38 -14.39
N LYS A 406 -13.17 -9.78 -15.13
CA LYS A 406 -11.92 -10.43 -15.52
C LYS A 406 -11.08 -10.76 -14.28
N LEU A 407 -10.12 -11.66 -14.41
CA LEU A 407 -9.13 -11.97 -13.37
C LEU A 407 -7.74 -11.63 -13.88
N ASP A 408 -6.82 -11.32 -12.96
CA ASP A 408 -5.40 -11.24 -13.34
C ASP A 408 -4.90 -12.63 -13.76
N PRO A 409 -3.93 -12.73 -14.69
CA PRO A 409 -3.44 -14.02 -15.21
C PRO A 409 -3.00 -15.02 -14.13
N GLU A 410 -2.46 -14.50 -13.01
CA GLU A 410 -2.04 -15.31 -11.86
C GLU A 410 -3.21 -15.98 -11.13
N GLN A 411 -4.43 -15.43 -11.20
CA GLN A 411 -5.64 -15.97 -10.60
C GLN A 411 -6.46 -16.78 -11.60
N GLU A 412 -6.45 -16.36 -12.87
CA GLU A 412 -7.21 -17.00 -13.96
C GLU A 412 -6.82 -18.49 -14.13
N GLN A 413 -5.56 -18.85 -13.88
CA GLN A 413 -5.11 -20.25 -13.93
C GLN A 413 -5.78 -21.20 -12.91
N PHE A 414 -6.50 -20.67 -11.91
CA PHE A 414 -7.12 -21.47 -10.85
C PHE A 414 -8.65 -21.49 -10.90
N VAL A 415 -9.26 -20.78 -11.86
CA VAL A 415 -10.71 -20.65 -11.97
C VAL A 415 -11.08 -20.73 -13.44
N ASP A 416 -12.08 -21.55 -13.77
CA ASP A 416 -12.51 -21.67 -15.17
C ASP A 416 -12.98 -20.32 -15.73
N PRO A 417 -12.71 -20.03 -17.03
CA PRO A 417 -13.21 -18.84 -17.68
C PRO A 417 -14.73 -18.72 -17.57
N LEU A 418 -15.26 -17.49 -17.42
CA LEU A 418 -16.72 -17.28 -17.23
C LEU A 418 -17.56 -17.92 -18.34
N HIS A 419 -17.11 -17.89 -19.59
CA HIS A 419 -17.84 -18.49 -20.70
C HIS A 419 -17.96 -20.02 -20.56
N VAL A 420 -16.95 -20.69 -19.96
CA VAL A 420 -16.99 -22.13 -19.67
C VAL A 420 -18.01 -22.38 -18.55
N VAL A 421 -17.93 -21.62 -17.46
CA VAL A 421 -18.85 -21.75 -16.31
C VAL A 421 -20.31 -21.58 -16.74
N PHE A 422 -20.64 -20.55 -17.53
CA PHE A 422 -22.00 -20.35 -18.01
C PHE A 422 -22.41 -21.37 -19.09
N SER A 423 -21.47 -21.90 -19.87
CA SER A 423 -21.75 -23.03 -20.76
C SER A 423 -22.16 -24.27 -19.96
N GLU A 424 -21.48 -24.58 -18.85
CA GLU A 424 -21.87 -25.66 -17.95
C GLU A 424 -23.24 -25.43 -17.32
N LEU A 425 -23.50 -24.24 -16.79
CA LEU A 425 -24.81 -23.89 -16.19
C LEU A 425 -25.97 -24.02 -17.18
N ARG A 426 -25.74 -23.68 -18.47
CA ARG A 426 -26.77 -23.81 -19.52
C ARG A 426 -27.06 -25.26 -19.90
N ASN A 427 -26.04 -26.11 -19.83
CA ASN A 427 -26.12 -27.52 -20.23
C ASN A 427 -26.39 -28.47 -19.05
N SER A 428 -26.40 -27.97 -17.80
CA SER A 428 -26.59 -28.78 -16.61
C SER A 428 -27.98 -29.39 -16.54
N THR A 429 -28.03 -30.71 -16.31
CA THR A 429 -29.26 -31.46 -16.06
C THR A 429 -29.78 -31.28 -14.63
N CYS A 430 -29.03 -30.59 -13.77
CA CYS A 430 -29.34 -30.33 -12.36
C CYS A 430 -29.47 -28.82 -12.07
N SER A 431 -29.94 -28.04 -13.06
CA SER A 431 -29.99 -26.58 -12.99
C SER A 431 -30.81 -26.02 -11.81
N GLU A 432 -31.76 -26.79 -11.27
CA GLU A 432 -32.54 -26.41 -10.09
C GLU A 432 -31.72 -26.42 -8.78
N PHE A 433 -30.53 -27.02 -8.80
CA PHE A 433 -29.61 -27.11 -7.66
C PHE A 433 -28.33 -26.29 -7.84
N GLU A 434 -28.28 -25.45 -8.89
CA GLU A 434 -27.16 -24.58 -9.20
C GLU A 434 -27.61 -23.12 -9.13
N HIS A 435 -27.01 -22.36 -8.22
CA HIS A 435 -27.44 -21.02 -7.87
C HIS A 435 -26.30 -20.03 -8.16
N PRO A 436 -26.24 -19.44 -9.37
CA PRO A 436 -25.25 -18.42 -9.68
C PRO A 436 -25.66 -17.09 -9.05
N PHE A 437 -24.71 -16.42 -8.41
CA PHE A 437 -24.90 -15.13 -7.76
C PHE A 437 -23.89 -14.11 -8.24
N SER A 438 -24.36 -12.87 -8.39
CA SER A 438 -23.50 -11.69 -8.43
C SER A 438 -23.47 -11.03 -7.06
N ILE A 439 -22.28 -10.58 -6.68
CA ILE A 439 -22.09 -9.66 -5.55
C ILE A 439 -22.28 -8.25 -6.11
N VAL A 440 -23.25 -7.51 -5.56
CA VAL A 440 -23.64 -6.21 -6.08
C VAL A 440 -23.38 -5.12 -5.05
N VAL A 441 -22.80 -4.00 -5.49
CA VAL A 441 -22.58 -2.79 -4.69
C VAL A 441 -23.04 -1.60 -5.51
N SER A 442 -23.98 -0.80 -4.99
CA SER A 442 -24.55 0.35 -5.72
C SER A 442 -25.00 -0.02 -7.15
N GLU A 443 -25.72 -1.14 -7.30
CA GLU A 443 -26.19 -1.72 -8.57
C GLU A 443 -25.11 -2.31 -9.50
N GLU A 444 -23.83 -2.16 -9.16
CA GLU A 444 -22.72 -2.72 -9.95
C GLU A 444 -22.32 -4.12 -9.48
N ALA A 445 -22.17 -5.05 -10.42
CA ALA A 445 -21.62 -6.37 -10.14
C ALA A 445 -20.10 -6.27 -9.91
N VAL A 446 -19.68 -6.56 -8.68
CA VAL A 446 -18.26 -6.52 -8.24
C VAL A 446 -17.64 -7.91 -8.11
N GLY A 447 -18.47 -8.95 -8.02
CA GLY A 447 -18.04 -10.33 -7.90
C GLY A 447 -19.09 -11.33 -8.37
N PHE A 448 -18.68 -12.59 -8.47
CA PHE A 448 -19.50 -13.70 -8.94
C PHE A 448 -19.09 -15.00 -8.25
N PHE A 449 -20.05 -15.87 -7.94
CA PHE A 449 -19.83 -17.26 -7.53
C PHE A 449 -21.06 -18.11 -7.84
N VAL A 450 -20.90 -19.43 -7.73
CA VAL A 450 -22.00 -20.39 -7.89
C VAL A 450 -22.09 -21.27 -6.64
N LEU A 451 -23.28 -21.41 -6.09
CA LEU A 451 -23.56 -22.42 -5.06
C LEU A 451 -24.18 -23.66 -5.71
N ARG A 452 -23.72 -24.85 -5.32
CA ARG A 452 -24.27 -26.13 -5.77
C ARG A 452 -24.75 -26.95 -4.57
N GLU A 453 -25.92 -27.58 -4.70
CA GLU A 453 -26.52 -28.44 -3.66
C GLU A 453 -27.00 -29.78 -4.22
N LYS A 454 -27.33 -30.73 -3.33
CA LYS A 454 -27.93 -32.04 -3.69
C LYS A 454 -27.18 -32.73 -4.83
N LYS A 455 -27.83 -33.00 -5.96
CA LYS A 455 -27.24 -33.73 -7.10
C LYS A 455 -26.16 -32.93 -7.85
N ALA A 456 -26.05 -31.62 -7.61
CA ALA A 456 -25.05 -30.77 -8.24
C ALA A 456 -23.74 -30.65 -7.43
N VAL A 457 -23.67 -31.20 -6.20
CA VAL A 457 -22.41 -31.16 -5.44
C VAL A 457 -21.38 -32.12 -6.03
N PRO A 458 -20.07 -31.80 -5.97
CA PRO A 458 -19.00 -32.72 -6.34
C PRO A 458 -18.99 -33.98 -5.47
N GLU A 459 -18.44 -35.07 -5.98
CA GLU A 459 -18.35 -36.37 -5.29
C GLU A 459 -17.64 -36.32 -3.94
N TRP A 460 -16.72 -35.36 -3.74
CA TRP A 460 -15.99 -35.20 -2.48
C TRP A 460 -16.81 -34.53 -1.37
N ALA A 461 -17.96 -33.92 -1.70
CA ALA A 461 -18.78 -33.22 -0.72
C ALA A 461 -19.74 -34.19 -0.02
N PRO A 462 -19.84 -34.16 1.32
CA PRO A 462 -20.75 -35.04 2.05
C PRO A 462 -22.22 -34.67 1.79
N PRO A 463 -23.15 -35.62 1.97
CA PRO A 463 -24.58 -35.33 1.87
C PRO A 463 -25.01 -34.19 2.81
N GLY A 464 -25.76 -33.22 2.28
CA GLY A 464 -26.24 -32.06 3.05
C GLY A 464 -25.29 -30.87 3.08
N ALA A 465 -24.10 -30.97 2.48
CA ALA A 465 -23.23 -29.81 2.24
C ALA A 465 -23.72 -28.99 1.03
N ILE A 466 -23.43 -27.69 1.06
CA ILE A 466 -23.52 -26.79 -0.09
C ILE A 466 -22.11 -26.40 -0.49
N THR A 467 -21.80 -26.43 -1.79
CA THR A 467 -20.46 -26.15 -2.29
C THR A 467 -20.41 -24.82 -3.04
N LEU A 468 -19.35 -24.05 -2.81
CA LEU A 468 -19.09 -22.76 -3.45
C LEU A 468 -18.02 -22.90 -4.53
N HIS A 469 -18.35 -22.43 -5.73
CA HIS A 469 -17.57 -22.57 -6.95
C HIS A 469 -17.36 -21.23 -7.63
N SER A 470 -16.31 -21.15 -8.44
CA SER A 470 -16.06 -20.02 -9.35
C SER A 470 -16.05 -18.63 -8.72
N LEU A 471 -15.74 -18.54 -7.42
CA LEU A 471 -15.68 -17.25 -6.72
C LEU A 471 -14.60 -16.37 -7.33
N ARG A 472 -15.02 -15.22 -7.82
CA ARG A 472 -14.17 -14.19 -8.39
C ARG A 472 -14.65 -12.80 -7.98
N VAL A 473 -13.70 -11.89 -7.83
CA VAL A 473 -13.92 -10.47 -7.57
C VAL A 473 -13.11 -9.71 -8.62
N GLY A 474 -13.75 -8.77 -9.32
CA GLY A 474 -13.08 -8.03 -10.39
C GLY A 474 -11.85 -7.26 -9.87
N PRO A 475 -10.76 -7.10 -10.64
CA PRO A 475 -9.50 -6.48 -10.21
C PRO A 475 -9.68 -5.11 -9.57
N ALA A 476 -10.60 -4.29 -10.10
CA ALA A 476 -10.95 -2.99 -9.55
C ALA A 476 -11.54 -3.04 -8.12
N TYR A 477 -12.03 -4.21 -7.71
CA TYR A 477 -12.72 -4.46 -6.44
C TYR A 477 -11.94 -5.38 -5.50
N GLN A 478 -10.78 -5.91 -5.93
CA GLN A 478 -9.94 -6.74 -5.07
C GLN A 478 -9.37 -5.92 -3.90
N CYS A 479 -8.98 -6.62 -2.83
CA CYS A 479 -8.50 -6.02 -1.58
C CYS A 479 -9.51 -5.10 -0.85
N SER A 480 -10.78 -5.04 -1.28
CA SER A 480 -11.84 -4.22 -0.65
C SER A 480 -12.79 -5.02 0.25
N GLY A 481 -12.40 -6.22 0.68
CA GLY A 481 -13.21 -7.08 1.57
C GLY A 481 -14.35 -7.85 0.89
N TYR A 482 -14.62 -7.66 -0.41
CA TYR A 482 -15.73 -8.33 -1.11
C TYR A 482 -15.62 -9.85 -1.16
N GLY A 483 -14.42 -10.44 -1.14
CA GLY A 483 -14.26 -11.89 -1.02
C GLY A 483 -14.78 -12.42 0.33
N LYS A 484 -14.52 -11.69 1.43
CA LYS A 484 -15.05 -12.01 2.76
C LYS A 484 -16.57 -11.75 2.82
N ALA A 485 -17.03 -10.65 2.21
CA ALA A 485 -18.46 -10.36 2.09
C ALA A 485 -19.20 -11.45 1.31
N ALA A 486 -18.62 -11.96 0.21
CA ALA A 486 -19.16 -13.08 -0.57
C ALA A 486 -19.47 -14.29 0.31
N MET A 487 -18.51 -14.66 1.16
CA MET A 487 -18.64 -15.81 2.07
C MET A 487 -19.71 -15.60 3.12
N ARG A 488 -19.73 -14.43 3.75
CA ARG A 488 -20.77 -14.06 4.71
C ARG A 488 -22.16 -14.11 4.06
N LEU A 489 -22.31 -13.47 2.90
CA LEU A 489 -23.56 -13.42 2.16
C LEU A 489 -24.01 -14.80 1.69
N ALA A 490 -23.08 -15.65 1.24
CA ALA A 490 -23.38 -17.04 0.88
C ALA A 490 -23.89 -17.81 2.10
N ALA A 491 -23.22 -17.71 3.25
CA ALA A 491 -23.65 -18.36 4.50
C ALA A 491 -25.03 -17.85 4.96
N GLU A 492 -25.28 -16.54 4.90
CA GLU A 492 -26.58 -15.93 5.23
C GLU A 492 -27.70 -16.42 4.30
N TRP A 493 -27.45 -16.48 2.99
CA TRP A 493 -28.41 -17.01 2.03
C TRP A 493 -28.72 -18.49 2.31
N ILE A 494 -27.69 -19.29 2.61
CA ILE A 494 -27.87 -20.71 2.95
C ILE A 494 -28.69 -20.87 4.22
N LEU A 495 -28.36 -20.15 5.30
CA LEU A 495 -29.09 -20.22 6.57
C LEU A 495 -30.56 -19.82 6.41
N THR A 496 -30.84 -18.85 5.55
CA THR A 496 -32.20 -18.36 5.30
C THR A 496 -33.01 -19.30 4.42
N THR A 497 -32.40 -19.89 3.39
CA THR A 497 -33.12 -20.61 2.33
C THR A 497 -32.98 -22.13 2.41
N ARG A 498 -31.99 -22.64 3.14
CA ARG A 498 -31.64 -24.06 3.28
C ARG A 498 -31.26 -24.37 4.74
N PRO A 499 -32.20 -24.28 5.69
CA PRO A 499 -31.92 -24.48 7.12
C PRO A 499 -31.40 -25.89 7.48
N ALA A 500 -31.57 -26.88 6.59
CA ALA A 500 -31.05 -28.23 6.75
C ALA A 500 -29.57 -28.39 6.33
N ALA A 501 -28.96 -27.37 5.72
CA ALA A 501 -27.56 -27.42 5.31
C ALA A 501 -26.65 -27.26 6.53
N VAL A 502 -25.70 -28.19 6.69
CA VAL A 502 -24.82 -28.24 7.87
C VAL A 502 -23.49 -27.52 7.64
N SER A 503 -23.04 -27.44 6.39
CA SER A 503 -21.79 -26.77 6.06
C SER A 503 -21.76 -26.18 4.65
N LEU A 504 -20.96 -25.11 4.52
CA LEU A 504 -20.55 -24.52 3.26
C LEU A 504 -19.12 -24.98 2.97
N MET A 505 -18.90 -25.63 1.83
CA MET A 505 -17.60 -26.21 1.49
C MET A 505 -17.07 -25.67 0.17
N LEU A 506 -15.75 -25.71 0.00
CA LEU A 506 -15.10 -25.31 -1.25
C LEU A 506 -13.77 -26.06 -1.43
N ALA A 507 -13.30 -26.13 -2.67
CA ALA A 507 -12.01 -26.69 -3.02
C ALA A 507 -11.07 -25.59 -3.52
N VAL A 508 -9.81 -25.60 -3.08
CA VAL A 508 -8.82 -24.56 -3.39
C VAL A 508 -7.57 -25.21 -3.90
N ASN A 509 -7.11 -24.83 -5.09
CA ASN A 509 -5.83 -25.29 -5.62
C ASN A 509 -4.71 -25.11 -4.59
N VAL A 510 -3.88 -26.14 -4.38
CA VAL A 510 -2.76 -26.08 -3.42
C VAL A 510 -1.77 -24.94 -3.74
N ARG A 511 -1.72 -24.53 -5.01
CA ARG A 511 -0.90 -23.41 -5.50
C ARG A 511 -1.57 -22.04 -5.34
N ASN A 512 -2.88 -21.97 -5.13
CA ASN A 512 -3.62 -20.71 -4.91
C ASN A 512 -3.56 -20.28 -3.44
N ILE A 513 -2.35 -19.85 -3.03
CA ILE A 513 -2.04 -19.48 -1.65
C ILE A 513 -2.84 -18.27 -1.18
N MET A 514 -3.16 -17.34 -2.08
CA MET A 514 -3.96 -16.14 -1.76
C MET A 514 -5.39 -16.51 -1.39
N ALA A 515 -6.08 -17.30 -2.21
CA ALA A 515 -7.43 -17.76 -1.92
C ALA A 515 -7.47 -18.56 -0.60
N ARG A 516 -6.49 -19.45 -0.39
CA ARG A 516 -6.35 -20.20 0.87
C ARG A 516 -6.26 -19.29 2.11
N LYS A 517 -5.48 -18.21 2.06
CA LYS A 517 -5.39 -17.22 3.16
C LYS A 517 -6.74 -16.53 3.40
N VAL A 518 -7.44 -16.16 2.34
CA VAL A 518 -8.74 -15.46 2.43
C VAL A 518 -9.79 -16.36 3.08
N TYR A 519 -9.87 -17.63 2.68
CA TYR A 519 -10.87 -18.56 3.23
C TYR A 519 -10.62 -18.87 4.71
N LEU A 520 -9.37 -19.13 5.11
CA LEU A 520 -9.01 -19.32 6.51
C LEU A 520 -9.38 -18.10 7.38
N LYS A 521 -9.09 -16.88 6.89
CA LYS A 521 -9.48 -15.64 7.58
C LYS A 521 -10.99 -15.39 7.59
N SER A 522 -11.74 -16.04 6.70
CA SER A 522 -13.19 -15.94 6.60
C SER A 522 -13.92 -17.03 7.39
N GLY A 523 -13.20 -17.78 8.24
CA GLY A 523 -13.78 -18.79 9.15
C GLY A 523 -13.79 -20.22 8.59
N PHE A 524 -13.32 -20.44 7.37
CA PHE A 524 -13.18 -21.80 6.85
C PHE A 524 -12.04 -22.55 7.54
N ARG A 525 -12.22 -23.85 7.72
CA ARG A 525 -11.23 -24.78 8.26
C ARG A 525 -10.75 -25.69 7.13
N ASP A 526 -9.45 -25.95 7.09
CA ASP A 526 -8.86 -26.93 6.18
C ASP A 526 -9.20 -28.33 6.72
N THR A 527 -9.91 -29.16 5.94
CA THR A 527 -10.33 -30.49 6.40
C THR A 527 -9.18 -31.50 6.37
N GLY A 528 -8.05 -31.14 5.75
CA GLY A 528 -6.93 -32.05 5.48
C GLY A 528 -7.17 -32.97 4.28
N ALA A 529 -8.40 -33.02 3.75
CA ALA A 529 -8.70 -33.77 2.54
C ALA A 529 -8.22 -33.02 1.29
N THR A 530 -7.84 -33.78 0.26
CA THR A 530 -7.46 -33.24 -1.04
C THR A 530 -8.23 -33.91 -2.16
N TYR A 531 -8.60 -33.14 -3.17
CA TYR A 531 -9.25 -33.60 -4.39
C TYR A 531 -8.39 -33.23 -5.61
N CYS A 532 -8.28 -34.12 -6.59
CA CYS A 532 -7.56 -33.84 -7.83
C CYS A 532 -8.59 -33.44 -8.90
N GLY A 533 -8.73 -32.12 -9.15
CA GLY A 533 -9.65 -31.57 -10.13
C GLY A 533 -8.95 -31.08 -11.42
N SER A 534 -9.72 -30.43 -12.29
CA SER A 534 -9.26 -29.88 -13.59
C SER A 534 -8.03 -28.96 -13.50
N VAL A 535 -7.90 -28.22 -12.40
CA VAL A 535 -6.76 -27.31 -12.16
C VAL A 535 -5.61 -27.93 -11.36
N GLY A 536 -5.68 -29.23 -11.05
CA GLY A 536 -4.70 -29.98 -10.25
C GLY A 536 -5.19 -30.29 -8.83
N THR A 537 -4.26 -30.56 -7.91
CA THR A 537 -4.57 -30.88 -6.51
C THR A 537 -5.18 -29.67 -5.79
N GLN A 538 -6.26 -29.92 -5.05
CA GLN A 538 -7.02 -28.92 -4.32
C GLN A 538 -7.23 -29.37 -2.87
N ASN A 539 -7.02 -28.47 -1.91
CA ASN A 539 -7.37 -28.66 -0.51
C ASN A 539 -8.87 -28.38 -0.32
N ILE A 540 -9.55 -29.23 0.46
CA ILE A 540 -10.96 -29.05 0.79
C ILE A 540 -11.09 -28.21 2.07
N PHE A 541 -11.96 -27.21 2.01
CA PHE A 541 -12.27 -26.31 3.11
C PHE A 541 -13.73 -26.42 3.50
N GLU A 542 -13.99 -26.28 4.79
CA GLU A 542 -15.33 -26.34 5.38
C GLU A 542 -15.60 -25.13 6.28
N TYR A 543 -16.78 -24.56 6.15
CA TYR A 543 -17.35 -23.57 7.05
C TYR A 543 -18.63 -24.16 7.66
N ILE A 544 -18.66 -24.31 8.99
CA ILE A 544 -19.81 -24.88 9.70
C ILE A 544 -20.88 -23.80 9.82
N LEU A 545 -22.09 -24.10 9.36
CA LEU A 545 -23.22 -23.18 9.41
C LEU A 545 -23.93 -23.29 10.77
N GLY A 546 -24.24 -22.16 11.40
CA GLY A 546 -25.03 -22.12 12.65
C GLY A 546 -24.25 -22.23 13.98
N HIS A 547 -22.92 -22.31 13.95
CA HIS A 547 -22.08 -22.10 15.15
C HIS A 547 -21.52 -20.68 15.13
N GLU A 548 -21.96 -19.82 16.05
CA GLU A 548 -21.29 -18.54 16.33
C GLU A 548 -19.84 -18.82 16.81
N CYS A 549 -18.86 -18.17 16.19
CA CYS A 549 -17.48 -18.09 16.67
C CYS A 549 -17.30 -16.81 17.48
#